data_AF-A0AAP8SXI0-F1
#
_entry.id   AF-A0AAP8SXI0-F1
#
_cell.length_a   1.000
_cell.length_b   1.000
_cell.length_c   1.000
_cell.angle_alpha   90.00
_cell.angle_beta   90.00
_cell.angle_gamma   90.00
#
_symmetry.space_group_name_H-M   'P 1'
#
loop_
_entity.id
_entity.type
_entity.pdbx_description
1 polymer ?
#
loop_
_entity_poly.entity_id
_entity_poly.type
_entity_poly.pdbx_seq_one_letter_code
_entity_poly.pdbx_strand_id
1 'polypeptide(L)'
;MLIFVLSLPTSIERRKRIKRIMAEHNIDFQFINAIDGRKDKHPYLSRYNEKLFIYNHKRKAMPGELGCYASHILAWEKCISINKPIIVLEDDLILNNKSKETLEYADCVANKYGYIRLEKTKPKPSILEFEDGRYELNRYLKVPQCTTGYSISPSVAKSFIKNSQEIIFPVDVFIRNIFIHKQKIYGLTPYALEANSDGDTIIGKRSRLKKGLYLSMICSVYKIKNSALNGYQHLKSFL
;
A
#
# COMPACT_ATOMS: atom_id res chain seq x y z
N MET A 1 -16.52 5.10 -9.85
CA MET A 1 -15.23 4.54 -9.39
C MET A 1 -14.45 3.88 -10.51
N LEU A 2 -13.12 3.98 -10.45
CA LEU A 2 -12.18 3.29 -11.36
C LEU A 2 -11.33 2.31 -10.54
N ILE A 3 -11.45 1.02 -10.80
CA ILE A 3 -10.76 -0.03 -10.04
C ILE A 3 -9.68 -0.69 -10.90
N PHE A 4 -8.47 -0.76 -10.35
CA PHE A 4 -7.35 -1.46 -10.94
C PHE A 4 -6.85 -2.56 -10.00
N VAL A 5 -6.74 -3.78 -10.52
CA VAL A 5 -6.16 -4.92 -9.80
C VAL A 5 -4.74 -5.16 -10.28
N LEU A 6 -3.78 -5.12 -9.35
CA LEU A 6 -2.40 -5.51 -9.57
C LEU A 6 -2.29 -7.03 -9.58
N SER A 7 -1.88 -7.59 -10.71
CA SER A 7 -1.66 -9.04 -10.82
C SER A 7 -0.60 -9.32 -11.86
N LEU A 8 0.27 -10.30 -11.61
CA LEU A 8 1.24 -10.75 -12.62
C LEU A 8 0.48 -11.37 -13.81
N PRO A 9 0.90 -11.13 -15.07
CA PRO A 9 0.32 -11.78 -16.25
C PRO A 9 0.32 -13.30 -16.15
N THR A 10 1.34 -13.86 -15.51
CA THR A 10 1.52 -15.31 -15.32
C THR A 10 0.67 -15.89 -14.19
N SER A 11 0.04 -15.06 -13.35
CA SER A 11 -0.80 -15.52 -12.24
C SER A 11 -2.23 -15.87 -12.71
N ILE A 12 -2.33 -16.81 -13.66
CA ILE A 12 -3.58 -17.16 -14.36
C ILE A 12 -4.71 -17.50 -13.40
N GLU A 13 -4.46 -18.36 -12.40
CA GLU A 13 -5.49 -18.79 -11.44
C GLU A 13 -5.91 -17.66 -10.49
N ARG A 14 -4.98 -16.79 -10.05
CA ARG A 14 -5.33 -15.60 -9.24
C ARG A 14 -6.18 -14.63 -10.06
N ARG A 15 -5.84 -14.39 -11.34
CA ARG A 15 -6.64 -13.53 -12.24
C ARG A 15 -8.03 -14.10 -12.51
N LYS A 16 -8.15 -15.41 -12.74
CA LYS A 16 -9.46 -16.08 -12.88
C LYS A 16 -10.31 -15.94 -11.62
N ARG A 17 -9.71 -16.16 -10.43
CA ARG A 17 -10.40 -15.97 -9.15
C ARG A 17 -10.90 -14.54 -8.99
N ILE A 18 -10.05 -13.53 -9.23
CA ILE A 18 -10.46 -12.12 -9.15
C ILE A 18 -11.61 -11.81 -10.10
N LYS A 19 -11.54 -12.26 -11.36
CA LYS A 19 -12.65 -12.06 -12.32
C LYS A 19 -13.97 -12.60 -11.78
N ARG A 20 -13.95 -13.79 -11.17
CA ARG A 20 -15.13 -14.42 -10.57
C ARG A 20 -15.67 -13.60 -9.39
N ILE A 21 -14.82 -13.30 -8.40
CA ILE A 21 -15.22 -12.58 -7.19
C ILE A 21 -15.75 -11.19 -7.53
N MET A 22 -15.13 -10.48 -8.48
CA MET A 22 -15.59 -9.16 -8.92
C MET A 22 -16.95 -9.24 -9.63
N ALA A 23 -17.16 -10.26 -10.48
CA ALA A 23 -18.44 -10.48 -11.14
C ALA A 23 -19.56 -10.80 -10.14
N GLU A 24 -19.30 -11.66 -9.15
CA GLU A 24 -20.25 -11.99 -8.08
C GLU A 24 -20.70 -10.75 -7.29
N HIS A 25 -19.81 -9.76 -7.13
CA HIS A 25 -20.11 -8.50 -6.44
C HIS A 25 -20.61 -7.38 -7.38
N ASN A 26 -20.77 -7.65 -8.68
CA ASN A 26 -21.12 -6.66 -9.71
C ASN A 26 -20.16 -5.45 -9.73
N ILE A 27 -18.86 -5.72 -9.67
CA ILE A 27 -17.79 -4.73 -9.66
C ILE A 27 -16.99 -4.80 -10.96
N ASP A 28 -16.99 -3.71 -11.72
CA ASP A 28 -16.14 -3.56 -12.90
C ASP A 28 -14.72 -3.17 -12.50
N PHE A 29 -13.73 -3.73 -13.19
CA PHE A 29 -12.32 -3.48 -12.91
C PHE A 29 -11.43 -3.71 -14.15
N GLN A 30 -10.19 -3.23 -14.07
CA GLN A 30 -9.15 -3.50 -15.05
C GLN A 30 -7.91 -4.09 -14.38
N PHE A 31 -7.18 -4.95 -15.08
CA PHE A 31 -5.87 -5.38 -14.60
C PHE A 31 -4.79 -4.35 -14.96
N ILE A 32 -3.90 -4.08 -14.02
CA ILE A 32 -2.56 -3.57 -14.32
C ILE A 32 -1.63 -4.78 -14.28
N ASN A 33 -0.89 -4.99 -15.37
CA ASN A 33 0.14 -6.03 -15.42
C ASN A 33 1.24 -5.67 -14.41
N ALA A 34 1.26 -6.39 -13.30
CA ALA A 34 2.28 -6.21 -12.26
C ALA A 34 3.66 -6.64 -12.78
N ILE A 35 4.69 -6.05 -12.19
CA ILE A 35 6.10 -6.31 -12.50
C ILE A 35 6.58 -7.49 -11.64
N ASP A 36 7.09 -8.54 -12.28
CA ASP A 36 7.78 -9.63 -11.61
C ASP A 36 9.23 -9.24 -11.35
N GLY A 37 9.53 -8.78 -10.14
CA GLY A 37 10.89 -8.37 -9.77
C GLY A 37 11.95 -9.47 -9.83
N ARG A 38 11.59 -10.74 -10.11
CA ARG A 38 12.55 -11.84 -10.35
C ARG A 38 12.99 -11.94 -11.80
N LYS A 39 12.12 -11.53 -12.73
CA LYS A 39 12.26 -11.80 -14.17
C LYS A 39 12.37 -10.51 -14.99
N ASP A 40 11.60 -9.50 -14.62
CA ASP A 40 11.50 -8.27 -15.39
C ASP A 40 12.72 -7.37 -15.18
N LYS A 41 13.03 -6.56 -16.19
CA LYS A 41 14.08 -5.52 -16.17
C LYS A 41 13.45 -4.13 -16.22
N HIS A 42 12.50 -3.85 -15.33
CA HIS A 42 11.80 -2.57 -15.30
C HIS A 42 12.66 -1.47 -14.66
N PRO A 43 12.69 -0.21 -15.18
CA PRO A 43 13.47 0.89 -14.61
C PRO A 43 13.20 1.19 -13.13
N TYR A 44 12.01 0.88 -12.62
CA TYR A 44 11.70 1.04 -11.19
C TYR A 44 12.44 0.05 -10.29
N LEU A 45 12.83 -1.12 -10.79
CA LEU A 45 13.60 -2.07 -10.02
C LEU A 45 15.03 -1.56 -9.74
N SER A 46 15.58 -0.72 -10.62
CA SER A 46 16.90 -0.12 -10.42
C SER A 46 16.92 0.99 -9.37
N ARG A 47 15.75 1.41 -8.85
CA ARG A 47 15.65 2.33 -7.70
C ARG A 47 15.99 1.66 -6.37
N TYR A 48 16.24 0.34 -6.36
CA TYR A 48 16.58 -0.39 -5.15
C TYR A 48 17.91 0.10 -4.54
N ASN A 49 17.82 0.70 -3.36
CA ASN A 49 19.01 1.06 -2.57
C ASN A 49 19.21 0.00 -1.48
N GLU A 50 20.06 -0.98 -1.79
CA GLU A 50 20.33 -2.13 -0.92
C GLU A 50 20.83 -1.72 0.47
N LYS A 51 21.78 -0.79 0.53
CA LYS A 51 22.42 -0.35 1.78
C LYS A 51 21.39 0.23 2.75
N LEU A 52 20.58 1.19 2.29
CA LEU A 52 19.55 1.80 3.13
C LEU A 52 18.43 0.82 3.45
N PHE A 53 18.08 -0.07 2.54
CA PHE A 53 17.08 -1.10 2.83
C PHE A 53 17.55 -2.04 3.95
N ILE A 54 18.83 -2.46 3.91
CA ILE A 54 19.46 -3.26 4.97
C ILE A 54 19.47 -2.50 6.30
N TYR A 55 19.80 -1.21 6.30
CA TYR A 55 19.75 -0.39 7.52
C TYR A 55 18.34 -0.24 8.10
N ASN A 56 17.30 -0.29 7.26
CA ASN A 56 15.92 -0.21 7.72
C ASN A 56 15.33 -1.58 8.14
N HIS A 57 15.80 -2.70 7.58
CA HIS A 57 15.14 -4.02 7.76
C HIS A 57 16.05 -5.16 8.22
N LYS A 58 17.36 -4.96 8.35
CA LYS A 58 18.36 -6.01 8.66
C LYS A 58 18.39 -7.16 7.64
N ARG A 59 17.94 -6.90 6.41
CA ARG A 59 17.90 -7.87 5.30
C ARG A 59 17.90 -7.14 3.96
N LYS A 60 18.20 -7.87 2.89
CA LYS A 60 17.95 -7.42 1.52
C LYS A 60 16.44 -7.44 1.21
N ALA A 61 16.03 -6.65 0.22
CA ALA A 61 14.69 -6.74 -0.33
C ALA A 61 14.51 -8.07 -1.04
N MET A 62 13.34 -8.69 -0.91
CA MET A 62 13.02 -9.82 -1.78
C MET A 62 12.69 -9.28 -3.18
N PRO A 63 13.04 -9.98 -4.27
CA PRO A 63 12.66 -9.57 -5.62
C PRO A 63 11.15 -9.32 -5.77
N GLY A 64 10.33 -10.14 -5.11
CA GLY A 64 8.87 -9.93 -5.07
C GLY A 64 8.43 -8.64 -4.38
N GLU A 65 9.16 -8.15 -3.37
CA GLU A 65 8.86 -6.85 -2.74
C GLU A 65 9.19 -5.69 -3.67
N LEU A 66 10.29 -5.80 -4.43
CA LEU A 66 10.66 -4.80 -5.44
C LEU A 66 9.63 -4.77 -6.57
N GLY A 67 9.20 -5.95 -7.05
CA GLY A 67 8.13 -6.07 -8.06
C GLY A 67 6.80 -5.52 -7.59
N CYS A 68 6.38 -5.84 -6.36
CA CYS A 68 5.20 -5.27 -5.72
C CYS A 68 5.28 -3.74 -5.67
N TYR A 69 6.36 -3.18 -5.13
CA TYR A 69 6.56 -1.73 -5.08
C TYR A 69 6.48 -1.10 -6.48
N ALA A 70 7.23 -1.64 -7.45
CA ALA A 70 7.23 -1.14 -8.81
C ALA A 70 5.83 -1.17 -9.46
N SER A 71 5.03 -2.19 -9.15
CA SER A 71 3.65 -2.31 -9.63
C SER A 71 2.73 -1.23 -9.03
N HIS A 72 2.92 -0.86 -7.77
CA HIS A 72 2.20 0.27 -7.18
C HIS A 72 2.61 1.61 -7.79
N ILE A 73 3.88 1.79 -8.19
CA ILE A 73 4.31 2.98 -8.93
C ILE A 73 3.53 3.09 -10.25
N LEU A 74 3.37 1.99 -11.01
CA LEU A 74 2.54 1.97 -12.23
C LEU A 74 1.09 2.37 -11.94
N ALA A 75 0.52 1.92 -10.83
CA ALA A 75 -0.83 2.31 -10.42
C ALA A 75 -0.92 3.81 -10.11
N TRP A 76 0.08 4.37 -9.42
CA TRP A 76 0.13 5.80 -9.13
C TRP A 76 0.29 6.63 -10.40
N GLU A 77 1.09 6.18 -11.37
CA GLU A 77 1.18 6.83 -12.68
C GLU A 77 -0.15 6.79 -13.43
N LYS A 78 -0.86 5.66 -13.37
CA LYS A 78 -2.20 5.53 -13.95
C LYS A 78 -3.17 6.53 -13.32
N CYS A 79 -3.17 6.66 -11.99
CA CYS A 79 -3.98 7.65 -11.26
C CYS A 79 -3.71 9.08 -11.75
N ILE A 80 -2.43 9.44 -11.91
CA ILE A 80 -2.02 10.77 -12.37
C ILE A 80 -2.44 11.00 -13.82
N SER A 81 -2.24 10.02 -14.69
CA SER A 81 -2.58 10.12 -16.12
C SER A 81 -4.08 10.30 -16.36
N ILE A 82 -4.91 9.60 -15.58
CA ILE A 82 -6.38 9.72 -15.63
C ILE A 82 -6.84 11.03 -14.95
N ASN A 83 -6.04 11.54 -14.02
CA ASN A 83 -6.33 12.72 -13.22
C ASN A 83 -7.66 12.62 -12.45
N LYS A 84 -7.98 11.42 -11.95
CA LYS A 84 -9.10 11.14 -11.05
C LYS A 84 -8.67 10.14 -9.98
N PRO A 85 -9.35 10.07 -8.82
CA PRO A 85 -9.12 9.00 -7.88
C PRO A 85 -9.28 7.63 -8.54
N ILE A 86 -8.46 6.69 -8.08
CA ILE A 86 -8.57 5.30 -8.47
C ILE A 86 -8.51 4.42 -7.22
N ILE A 87 -9.10 3.26 -7.31
CA ILE A 87 -8.97 2.19 -6.34
C ILE A 87 -7.94 1.21 -6.88
N VAL A 88 -6.92 0.93 -6.07
CA VAL A 88 -5.87 -0.04 -6.37
C VAL A 88 -6.05 -1.22 -5.43
N LEU A 89 -6.11 -2.42 -5.99
CA LEU A 89 -6.29 -3.67 -5.28
C LEU A 89 -5.18 -4.67 -5.66
N GLU A 90 -4.73 -5.49 -4.71
CA GLU A 90 -3.89 -6.66 -4.99
C GLU A 90 -4.77 -7.88 -5.32
N ASP A 91 -4.22 -8.87 -6.02
CA ASP A 91 -5.00 -10.01 -6.50
C ASP A 91 -5.27 -11.09 -5.44
N ASP A 92 -4.79 -10.94 -4.19
CA ASP A 92 -5.11 -11.77 -3.00
C ASP A 92 -6.06 -11.08 -2.02
N LEU A 93 -7.11 -10.47 -2.54
CA LEU A 93 -8.20 -9.94 -1.73
C LEU A 93 -9.31 -10.96 -1.49
N ILE A 94 -10.07 -10.71 -0.43
CA ILE A 94 -11.39 -11.28 -0.14
C ILE A 94 -12.37 -10.12 -0.01
N LEU A 95 -13.47 -10.16 -0.76
CA LEU A 95 -14.57 -9.19 -0.66
C LEU A 95 -15.64 -9.69 0.31
N ASN A 96 -16.37 -8.76 0.89
CA ASN A 96 -17.56 -8.98 1.71
C ASN A 96 -18.81 -8.41 1.01
N ASN A 97 -19.99 -8.72 1.53
CA ASN A 97 -21.26 -8.33 0.89
C ASN A 97 -21.44 -6.80 0.72
N LYS A 98 -20.75 -5.98 1.50
CA LYS A 98 -20.80 -4.50 1.44
C LYS A 98 -19.60 -3.89 0.70
N SER A 99 -18.74 -4.71 0.09
CA SER A 99 -17.54 -4.22 -0.59
C SER A 99 -17.85 -3.18 -1.64
N LYS A 100 -18.81 -3.43 -2.55
CA LYS A 100 -19.13 -2.49 -3.63
C LYS A 100 -19.50 -1.11 -3.09
N GLU A 101 -20.44 -1.05 -2.15
CA GLU A 101 -20.86 0.20 -1.50
C GLU A 101 -19.69 0.91 -0.81
N THR A 102 -18.83 0.16 -0.13
CA THR A 102 -17.67 0.73 0.58
C THR A 102 -16.62 1.26 -0.39
N LEU A 103 -16.41 0.59 -1.52
CA LEU A 103 -15.51 1.04 -2.59
C LEU A 103 -16.03 2.33 -3.24
N GLU A 104 -17.32 2.40 -3.55
CA GLU A 104 -17.97 3.61 -4.07
C GLU A 104 -17.86 4.77 -3.08
N TYR A 105 -18.09 4.51 -1.80
CA TYR A 105 -17.92 5.51 -0.75
C TYR A 105 -16.47 6.04 -0.69
N ALA A 106 -15.49 5.13 -0.75
CA ALA A 106 -14.08 5.49 -0.75
C ALA A 106 -13.67 6.34 -1.94
N ASP A 107 -14.19 6.05 -3.14
CA ASP A 107 -13.99 6.85 -4.35
C ASP A 107 -14.47 8.31 -4.15
N CYS A 108 -15.65 8.48 -3.55
CA CYS A 108 -16.22 9.79 -3.26
C CYS A 108 -15.36 10.62 -2.30
N VAL A 109 -14.86 10.02 -1.22
CA VAL A 109 -14.10 10.75 -0.19
C VAL A 109 -12.60 10.90 -0.53
N ALA A 110 -12.08 10.09 -1.47
CA ALA A 110 -10.66 10.11 -1.82
C ALA A 110 -10.19 11.46 -2.40
N ASN A 111 -11.05 12.21 -3.10
CA ASN A 111 -10.67 13.55 -3.58
C ASN A 111 -10.35 14.52 -2.43
N LYS A 112 -11.08 14.43 -1.32
CA LYS A 112 -10.90 15.30 -0.15
C LYS A 112 -9.76 14.83 0.75
N TYR A 113 -9.66 13.52 0.98
CA TYR A 113 -8.75 12.95 1.98
C TYR A 113 -7.50 12.29 1.39
N GLY A 114 -7.45 12.11 0.08
CA GLY A 114 -6.25 11.74 -0.68
C GLY A 114 -5.91 10.25 -0.68
N TYR A 115 -5.85 9.59 0.46
CA TYR A 115 -5.58 8.15 0.56
C TYR A 115 -6.48 7.47 1.58
N ILE A 116 -7.25 6.48 1.12
CA ILE A 116 -8.20 5.72 1.94
C ILE A 116 -7.82 4.25 1.91
N ARG A 117 -7.40 3.71 3.05
CA ARG A 117 -7.20 2.27 3.23
C ARG A 117 -8.56 1.55 3.27
N LEU A 118 -8.65 0.44 2.54
CA LEU A 118 -9.88 -0.36 2.40
C LEU A 118 -9.81 -1.72 3.08
N GLU A 119 -8.61 -2.14 3.44
CA GLU A 119 -8.34 -3.45 4.04
C GLU A 119 -8.57 -3.44 5.55
N LYS A 120 -9.28 -4.47 6.03
CA LYS A 120 -9.48 -4.76 7.45
C LYS A 120 -8.17 -4.71 8.22
N THR A 121 -8.25 -4.18 9.43
CA THR A 121 -7.11 -4.17 10.33
C THR A 121 -7.56 -4.29 11.77
N LYS A 122 -6.69 -4.81 12.63
CA LYS A 122 -6.90 -4.72 14.08
C LYS A 122 -6.90 -3.25 14.48
N PRO A 123 -7.69 -2.84 15.48
CA PRO A 123 -7.74 -1.45 15.94
C PRO A 123 -6.34 -0.84 16.09
N LYS A 124 -6.16 0.36 15.53
CA LYS A 124 -4.93 1.14 15.62
C LYS A 124 -5.25 2.53 16.17
N PRO A 125 -4.30 3.14 16.90
CA PRO A 125 -4.37 4.56 17.25
C PRO A 125 -4.72 5.41 16.02
N SER A 126 -5.85 6.11 16.12
CA SER A 126 -6.42 6.92 15.05
C SER A 126 -7.30 8.01 15.66
N ILE A 127 -7.68 8.98 14.83
CA ILE A 127 -8.58 10.07 15.16
C ILE A 127 -9.76 9.99 14.21
N LEU A 128 -10.97 10.02 14.75
CA LEU A 128 -12.18 10.14 13.97
C LEU A 128 -12.22 11.52 13.30
N GLU A 129 -12.28 11.53 11.97
CA GLU A 129 -12.33 12.78 11.19
C GLU A 129 -13.76 13.16 10.87
N PHE A 130 -14.62 12.18 10.60
CA PHE A 130 -16.06 12.32 10.57
C PHE A 130 -16.73 10.94 10.61
N GLU A 131 -18.03 10.95 10.91
CA GLU A 131 -18.95 9.83 10.76
C GLU A 131 -20.27 10.34 10.15
N ASP A 132 -20.93 9.51 9.33
CA ASP A 132 -22.22 9.86 8.70
C ASP A 132 -23.32 8.82 8.97
N GLY A 133 -23.15 8.03 10.04
CA GLY A 133 -24.05 6.94 10.43
C GLY A 133 -23.90 5.66 9.59
N ARG A 134 -23.25 5.72 8.42
CA ARG A 134 -22.94 4.54 7.59
C ARG A 134 -21.46 4.20 7.61
N TYR A 135 -20.62 5.22 7.58
CA TYR A 135 -19.17 5.08 7.60
C TYR A 135 -18.52 6.01 8.62
N GLU A 136 -17.46 5.51 9.25
CA GLU A 136 -16.50 6.29 9.99
C GLU A 136 -15.23 6.44 9.17
N LEU A 137 -14.75 7.67 9.01
CA LEU A 137 -13.43 7.93 8.45
C LEU A 137 -12.44 8.25 9.57
N ASN A 138 -11.43 7.39 9.71
CA ASN A 138 -10.42 7.49 10.75
C ASN A 138 -9.06 7.84 10.15
N ARG A 139 -8.42 8.90 10.65
CA ARG A 139 -7.02 9.21 10.34
C ARG A 139 -6.09 8.40 11.24
N TYR A 140 -5.22 7.59 10.66
CA TYR A 140 -4.29 6.79 11.45
C TYR A 140 -3.13 7.61 12.01
N LEU A 141 -2.89 7.48 13.32
CA LEU A 141 -1.66 7.91 14.00
C LEU A 141 -0.60 6.80 14.01
N LYS A 142 -1.05 5.56 13.80
CA LYS A 142 -0.20 4.40 13.58
C LYS A 142 -0.73 3.61 12.40
N VAL A 143 -0.23 3.93 11.21
CA VAL A 143 -0.71 3.34 9.96
C VAL A 143 -0.54 1.81 9.98
N PRO A 144 -1.60 1.03 9.68
CA PRO A 144 -1.53 -0.42 9.52
C PRO A 144 -0.50 -0.88 8.49
N GLN A 145 -0.09 -2.15 8.56
CA GLN A 145 0.69 -2.79 7.50
C GLN A 145 -0.24 -3.39 6.43
N CYS A 146 0.35 -3.83 5.32
CA CYS A 146 -0.32 -4.37 4.12
C CYS A 146 -0.94 -3.30 3.21
N THR A 147 -1.04 -3.63 1.92
CA THR A 147 -1.47 -2.74 0.83
C THR A 147 -2.50 -3.39 -0.09
N THR A 148 -3.21 -4.41 0.40
CA THR A 148 -4.15 -5.25 -0.35
C THR A 148 -5.22 -4.43 -1.08
N GLY A 149 -5.64 -3.29 -0.52
CA GLY A 149 -6.41 -2.32 -1.29
C GLY A 149 -6.55 -0.95 -0.65
N TYR A 150 -6.58 0.06 -1.52
CA TYR A 150 -6.75 1.47 -1.14
C TYR A 150 -7.34 2.30 -2.29
N SER A 151 -8.01 3.40 -1.94
CA SER A 151 -8.33 4.48 -2.87
C SER A 151 -7.27 5.59 -2.77
N ILE A 152 -6.85 6.15 -3.89
CA ILE A 152 -5.81 7.19 -3.96
C ILE A 152 -6.19 8.30 -4.95
N SER A 153 -5.97 9.55 -4.55
CA SER A 153 -6.16 10.73 -5.40
C SER A 153 -4.92 11.04 -6.24
N PRO A 154 -5.06 11.82 -7.34
CA PRO A 154 -3.93 12.25 -8.15
C PRO A 154 -2.89 13.06 -7.37
N SER A 155 -3.31 13.87 -6.37
CA SER A 155 -2.38 14.67 -5.56
C SER A 155 -1.50 13.80 -4.67
N VAL A 156 -2.09 12.78 -4.03
CA VAL A 156 -1.32 11.82 -3.21
C VAL A 156 -0.43 10.93 -4.09
N ALA A 157 -0.94 10.46 -5.23
CA ALA A 157 -0.16 9.68 -6.18
C ALA A 157 1.10 10.45 -6.66
N LYS A 158 0.97 11.75 -6.99
CA LYS A 158 2.11 12.62 -7.32
C LYS A 158 3.13 12.68 -6.19
N SER A 159 2.67 12.85 -4.95
CA SER A 159 3.57 12.86 -3.79
C SER A 159 4.27 11.52 -3.59
N PHE A 160 3.56 10.40 -3.76
CA PHE A 160 4.13 9.06 -3.61
C PHE A 160 5.23 8.80 -4.65
N ILE A 161 5.00 9.14 -5.93
CA ILE A 161 6.02 9.01 -6.98
C ILE A 161 7.22 9.92 -6.71
N LYS A 162 6.98 11.20 -6.36
CA LYS A 162 8.04 12.15 -6.03
C LYS A 162 8.96 11.63 -4.93
N ASN A 163 8.40 10.91 -3.95
CA ASN A 163 9.15 10.36 -2.82
C ASN A 163 9.54 8.88 -2.98
N SER A 164 9.32 8.28 -4.15
CA SER A 164 9.70 6.89 -4.47
C SER A 164 10.84 6.81 -5.50
N GLN A 165 11.77 7.76 -5.44
CA GLN A 165 12.98 7.77 -6.28
C GLN A 165 14.00 6.72 -5.82
N GLU A 166 13.98 6.34 -4.53
CA GLU A 166 14.76 5.24 -3.96
C GLU A 166 13.85 4.28 -3.21
N ILE A 167 13.98 2.98 -3.49
CA ILE A 167 13.27 1.91 -2.79
C ILE A 167 14.15 1.46 -1.62
N ILE A 168 13.90 2.05 -0.44
CA ILE A 168 14.56 1.73 0.84
C ILE A 168 13.62 0.99 1.82
N PHE A 169 12.36 0.85 1.45
CA PHE A 169 11.33 0.11 2.18
C PHE A 169 10.49 -0.74 1.21
N PRO A 170 9.87 -1.85 1.66
CA PRO A 170 8.69 -2.39 1.00
C PRO A 170 7.59 -1.33 0.90
N VAL A 171 6.68 -1.47 -0.08
CA VAL A 171 5.68 -0.43 -0.39
C VAL A 171 4.74 -0.13 0.78
N ASP A 172 4.31 -1.16 1.53
CA ASP A 172 3.47 -1.01 2.70
C ASP A 172 4.16 -0.20 3.81
N VAL A 173 5.46 -0.43 4.00
CA VAL A 173 6.27 0.32 4.96
C VAL A 173 6.55 1.74 4.48
N PHE A 174 6.71 1.96 3.17
CA PHE A 174 6.80 3.31 2.60
C PHE A 174 5.55 4.13 2.90
N ILE A 175 4.35 3.59 2.62
CA ILE A 175 3.06 4.25 2.86
C ILE A 175 2.83 4.50 4.37
N ARG A 176 3.31 3.58 5.22
CA ARG A 176 3.25 3.77 6.68
C ARG A 176 4.11 4.94 7.16
N ASN A 177 5.22 5.21 6.49
CA ASN A 177 6.17 6.24 6.88
C ASN A 177 5.77 7.60 6.32
N ILE A 178 4.74 8.19 6.89
CA ILE A 178 4.17 9.48 6.46
C ILE A 178 5.19 10.62 6.46
N PHE A 179 6.27 10.53 7.24
CA PHE A 179 7.33 11.53 7.21
C PHE A 179 8.05 11.59 5.84
N ILE A 180 7.95 10.56 5.02
CA ILE A 180 8.57 10.50 3.69
C ILE A 180 7.72 11.30 2.69
N HIS A 181 6.45 10.92 2.53
CA HIS A 181 5.58 11.46 1.50
C HIS A 181 4.67 12.61 1.98
N LYS A 182 4.68 12.92 3.28
CA LYS A 182 3.93 14.03 3.89
C LYS A 182 2.41 13.96 3.72
N GLN A 183 1.87 12.77 3.47
CA GLN A 183 0.42 12.56 3.28
C GLN A 183 -0.18 11.88 4.51
N LYS A 184 -1.37 12.33 4.88
CA LYS A 184 -2.20 11.67 5.90
C LYS A 184 -2.77 10.39 5.30
N ILE A 185 -2.92 9.36 6.14
CA ILE A 185 -3.47 8.06 5.73
C ILE A 185 -4.75 7.83 6.53
N TYR A 186 -5.83 7.59 5.81
CA TYR A 186 -7.16 7.37 6.38
C TYR A 186 -7.59 5.92 6.19
N GLY A 187 -8.59 5.47 6.95
CA GLY A 187 -9.26 4.19 6.77
C GLY A 187 -10.75 4.32 7.03
N LEU A 188 -11.53 3.44 6.39
CA LEU A 188 -12.98 3.36 6.56
C LEU A 188 -13.36 2.20 7.49
N THR A 189 -14.38 2.46 8.32
CA THR A 189 -15.16 1.43 9.01
C THR A 189 -16.62 1.59 8.58
N PRO A 190 -17.29 0.53 8.07
CA PRO A 190 -16.77 -0.80 7.78
C PRO A 190 -15.72 -0.82 6.66
N TYR A 191 -14.88 -1.85 6.65
CA TYR A 191 -13.85 -2.07 5.64
C TYR A 191 -14.41 -2.77 4.40
N ALA A 192 -13.77 -2.58 3.24
CA ALA A 192 -14.23 -3.17 1.99
C ALA A 192 -13.70 -4.59 1.79
N LEU A 193 -12.51 -4.93 2.32
CA LEU A 193 -11.84 -6.19 1.98
C LEU A 193 -10.91 -6.69 3.07
N GLU A 194 -10.51 -7.95 2.93
CA GLU A 194 -9.48 -8.61 3.75
C GLU A 194 -8.40 -9.18 2.84
N ALA A 195 -7.16 -9.31 3.34
CA ALA A 195 -6.13 -10.09 2.66
C ALA A 195 -6.45 -11.58 2.78
N ASN A 196 -6.29 -12.32 1.68
CA ASN A 196 -6.38 -13.76 1.68
C ASN A 196 -5.10 -14.36 2.32
N SER A 197 -5.22 -14.79 3.57
CA SER A 197 -4.11 -15.40 4.33
C SER A 197 -3.82 -16.85 3.98
N ASP A 198 -4.71 -17.51 3.23
CA ASP A 198 -4.68 -18.96 3.02
C ASP A 198 -3.92 -19.37 1.74
N GLY A 199 -3.37 -18.38 1.01
CA GLY A 199 -2.55 -18.60 -0.18
C GLY A 199 -1.06 -18.46 0.09
N ASP A 200 -0.23 -19.26 -0.60
CA ASP A 200 1.21 -19.07 -0.61
C ASP A 200 1.57 -17.64 -1.03
N THR A 201 2.23 -16.89 -0.13
CA THR A 201 2.72 -15.55 -0.47
C THR A 201 3.77 -15.67 -1.56
N ILE A 202 3.51 -15.07 -2.73
CA ILE A 202 4.44 -15.14 -3.85
C ILE A 202 5.82 -14.62 -3.42
N ILE A 203 5.88 -13.60 -2.55
CA ILE A 203 7.10 -12.92 -2.06
C ILE A 203 8.16 -13.87 -1.44
N GLY A 204 7.77 -15.07 -0.98
CA GLY A 204 8.69 -16.08 -0.45
C GLY A 204 9.14 -15.84 1.00
N LYS A 205 9.98 -16.75 1.54
CA LYS A 205 10.46 -16.69 2.93
C LYS A 205 11.61 -15.69 3.09
N ARG A 206 11.49 -14.80 4.08
CA ARG A 206 12.50 -13.78 4.41
C ARG A 206 13.61 -14.37 5.28
N SER A 207 14.87 -14.22 4.89
CA SER A 207 16.04 -14.54 5.73
C SER A 207 16.73 -13.27 6.26
N ARG A 208 17.10 -13.24 7.54
CA ARG A 208 17.87 -12.13 8.13
C ARG A 208 19.36 -12.33 7.89
N LEU A 209 20.09 -11.22 7.72
CA LEU A 209 21.56 -11.26 7.62
C LEU A 209 22.19 -11.68 8.97
N LYS A 210 23.38 -12.31 8.92
CA LYS A 210 24.12 -12.74 10.12
C LYS A 210 24.43 -11.54 11.04
N LYS A 211 24.36 -11.78 12.35
CA LYS A 211 24.42 -10.76 13.42
C LYS A 211 25.83 -10.16 13.55
N GLY A 212 26.05 -8.99 12.97
CA GLY A 212 27.11 -8.07 13.42
C GLY A 212 26.54 -7.04 14.40
N LEU A 213 27.20 -6.83 15.55
CA LEU A 213 26.81 -5.83 16.57
C LEU A 213 26.59 -4.44 15.95
N TYR A 214 27.52 -4.02 15.08
CA TYR A 214 27.46 -2.76 14.35
C TYR A 214 26.19 -2.61 13.50
N LEU A 215 25.87 -3.61 12.67
CA LEU A 215 24.66 -3.59 11.84
C LEU A 215 23.39 -3.55 12.71
N SER A 216 23.38 -4.28 13.83
CA SER A 216 22.25 -4.26 14.74
C SER A 216 22.02 -2.87 15.33
N MET A 217 23.10 -2.20 15.74
CA MET A 217 23.07 -0.83 16.28
C MET A 217 22.57 0.17 15.25
N ILE A 218 23.11 0.17 14.02
CA ILE A 218 22.64 1.05 12.94
C ILE A 218 21.14 0.89 12.74
N CYS A 219 20.65 -0.34 12.62
CA CYS A 219 19.25 -0.56 12.35
C CYS A 219 18.34 -0.12 13.51
N SER A 220 18.82 -0.22 14.75
CA SER A 220 18.11 0.34 15.91
C SER A 220 18.03 1.86 15.82
N VAL A 221 19.11 2.53 15.43
CA VAL A 221 19.12 3.99 15.18
C VAL A 221 18.11 4.37 14.09
N TYR A 222 18.09 3.67 12.96
CA TYR A 222 17.13 3.94 11.88
C TYR A 222 15.68 3.70 12.32
N LYS A 223 15.41 2.65 13.11
CA LYS A 223 14.06 2.39 13.64
C LYS A 223 13.60 3.53 14.56
N ILE A 224 14.46 4.00 15.47
CA ILE A 224 14.15 5.12 16.38
C ILE A 224 13.94 6.40 15.58
N LYS A 225 14.86 6.72 14.65
CA LYS A 225 14.77 7.88 13.76
C LYS A 225 13.45 7.90 13.00
N ASN A 226 13.10 6.81 12.32
CA ASN A 226 11.87 6.73 11.51
C ASN A 226 10.61 6.89 12.39
N SER A 227 10.62 6.31 13.59
CA SER A 227 9.51 6.46 14.55
C SER A 227 9.37 7.91 15.02
N ALA A 228 10.48 8.57 15.36
CA ALA A 228 10.49 9.97 15.79
C ALA A 228 10.01 10.91 14.66
N LEU A 229 10.47 10.69 13.43
CA LEU A 229 10.05 11.47 12.27
C LEU A 229 8.57 11.30 11.95
N ASN A 230 8.02 10.08 12.05
CA ASN A 230 6.57 9.86 11.93
C ASN A 230 5.79 10.60 13.02
N GLY A 231 6.24 10.51 14.27
CA GLY A 231 5.61 11.24 15.39
C GLY A 231 5.60 12.74 15.18
N TYR A 232 6.75 13.32 14.79
CA TYR A 232 6.86 14.73 14.44
C TYR A 232 5.93 15.13 13.29
N GLN A 233 5.84 14.29 12.25
CA GLN A 233 4.95 14.57 11.12
C GLN A 233 3.48 14.57 11.52
N HIS A 234 3.07 13.69 12.44
CA HIS A 234 1.72 13.72 13.01
C HIS A 234 1.50 15.00 13.84
N LEU A 235 2.44 15.37 14.73
CA LEU A 235 2.34 16.59 15.54
C LEU A 235 2.18 17.85 14.69
N LYS A 236 3.00 17.97 13.64
CA LYS A 236 2.91 19.09 12.68
C LYS A 236 1.55 19.18 11.97
N SER A 237 0.77 18.09 11.93
CA SER A 237 -0.55 18.12 11.29
C SER A 237 -1.69 18.64 12.18
N PHE A 238 -1.39 18.90 13.46
CA PHE A 238 -2.30 19.52 14.44
C PHE A 238 -2.01 21.00 14.69
N LEU A 239 -0.82 21.45 14.30
CA LEU A 239 -0.38 22.85 14.33
C LEU A 239 -0.71 23.50 12.99
#